data_AF-A0A813DHL4-F1
#
_entry.id   AF-A0A813DHL4-F1
#
_cell.length_a   1.000
_cell.length_b   1.000
_cell.length_c   1.000
_cell.angle_alpha   90.00
_cell.angle_beta   90.00
_cell.angle_gamma   90.00
#
_symmetry.space_group_name_H-M   'P 1'
#
loop_
_entity.id
_entity.type
_entity.pdbx_description
1 polymer ?
#
loop_
_entity_poly.entity_id
_entity_poly.type
_entity_poly.pdbx_seq_one_letter_code
_entity_poly.pdbx_strand_id
1 'polypeptide(L)'
;MPDLVSKKTGGKVLMVSSLDENHPSDNIIDGNDASYWMSTGLYPQEILFELSEASHVSNVKIFSTNIKSVRVESCAEDKPVNFKVIAEGELEELQGRVQSKELSC
;
A
#
# COMPACT_ATOMS: atom_id res chain seq x y z
N MET A 1 4.60 -1.45 -16.95
CA MET A 1 5.45 -1.06 -15.82
C MET A 1 5.52 -2.25 -14.87
N PRO A 2 6.70 -2.59 -14.32
CA PRO A 2 6.82 -3.68 -13.36
C PRO A 2 6.09 -3.33 -12.05
N ASP A 3 5.47 -4.32 -11.43
CA ASP A 3 4.93 -4.21 -10.06
C ASP A 3 6.06 -4.55 -9.07
N LEU A 4 6.62 -3.51 -8.45
CA LEU A 4 7.77 -3.61 -7.57
C LEU A 4 7.41 -4.03 -6.14
N VAL A 5 6.14 -3.93 -5.74
CA VAL A 5 5.68 -4.38 -4.41
C VAL A 5 5.22 -5.83 -4.43
N SER A 6 4.94 -6.40 -5.61
CA SER A 6 4.43 -7.76 -5.73
C SER A 6 5.32 -8.80 -5.04
N LYS A 7 4.68 -9.69 -4.28
CA LYS A 7 5.35 -10.85 -3.68
C LYS A 7 6.01 -11.75 -4.72
N LYS A 8 5.47 -11.80 -5.95
CA LYS A 8 6.01 -12.61 -7.06
C LYS A 8 7.32 -12.07 -7.61
N THR A 9 7.52 -10.76 -7.56
CA THR A 9 8.75 -10.08 -8.01
C THR A 9 9.77 -9.93 -6.89
N GLY A 10 9.40 -10.22 -5.65
CA GLY A 10 10.28 -10.19 -4.47
C GLY A 10 10.02 -9.02 -3.52
N GLY A 11 8.97 -8.24 -3.74
CA GLY A 11 8.52 -7.23 -2.79
C GLY A 11 8.05 -7.85 -1.48
N LYS A 12 8.17 -7.10 -0.38
CA LYS A 12 7.83 -7.58 0.97
C LYS A 12 7.04 -6.55 1.75
N VAL A 13 6.15 -7.02 2.61
CA VAL A 13 5.51 -6.18 3.64
C VAL A 13 6.34 -6.26 4.91
N LEU A 14 6.93 -5.14 5.33
CA LEU A 14 7.79 -5.07 6.51
C LEU A 14 7.00 -4.78 7.80
N MET A 15 5.92 -4.01 7.67
CA MET A 15 5.09 -3.60 8.79
C MET A 15 3.67 -3.29 8.30
N VAL A 16 2.69 -3.62 9.12
CA VAL A 16 1.32 -3.10 9.06
C VAL A 16 0.91 -2.61 10.44
N SER A 17 0.08 -1.57 10.50
CA SER A 17 -0.45 -1.04 11.77
C SER A 17 -1.60 -1.86 12.36
N SER A 18 -2.10 -2.86 11.64
CA SER A 18 -3.20 -3.74 12.06
C SER A 18 -2.96 -5.18 11.65
N LEU A 19 -3.43 -6.12 12.46
CA LEU A 19 -3.26 -7.55 12.25
C LEU A 19 -4.61 -8.25 12.42
N ASP A 20 -5.03 -8.93 11.35
CA ASP A 20 -6.14 -9.87 11.35
C ASP A 20 -5.62 -11.20 10.76
N GLU A 21 -5.85 -12.31 11.45
CA GLU A 21 -5.33 -13.62 11.04
C GLU A 21 -5.95 -14.14 9.73
N ASN A 22 -7.20 -13.76 9.44
CA ASN A 22 -7.89 -14.15 8.20
C ASN A 22 -7.56 -13.21 7.04
N HIS A 23 -7.11 -12.00 7.35
CA HIS A 23 -6.76 -10.95 6.39
C HIS A 23 -5.34 -10.42 6.62
N PRO A 24 -4.30 -11.28 6.51
CA PRO A 24 -2.92 -10.93 6.84
C PRO A 24 -2.32 -9.90 5.86
N SER A 25 -1.21 -9.29 6.27
CA SER A 25 -0.48 -8.28 5.50
C SER A 25 -0.02 -8.76 4.11
N ASP A 26 0.30 -10.05 3.98
CA ASP A 26 0.74 -10.63 2.70
C ASP A 26 -0.32 -10.53 1.60
N ASN A 27 -1.60 -10.42 1.97
CA ASN A 27 -2.70 -10.24 1.02
C ASN A 27 -2.64 -8.90 0.29
N ILE A 28 -1.84 -7.94 0.75
CA ILE A 28 -1.69 -6.62 0.10
C ILE A 28 -0.95 -6.75 -1.25
N ILE A 29 -0.04 -7.72 -1.35
CA ILE A 29 0.93 -7.83 -2.45
C ILE A 29 0.89 -9.20 -3.17
N ASP A 30 -0.14 -10.00 -2.91
CA ASP A 30 -0.28 -11.36 -3.48
C ASP A 30 -0.81 -11.36 -4.93
N GLY A 31 -1.38 -10.25 -5.38
CA GLY A 31 -1.97 -10.08 -6.71
C GLY A 31 -3.29 -10.83 -6.91
N ASN A 32 -4.01 -11.12 -5.83
CA ASN A 32 -5.32 -11.79 -5.87
C ASN A 32 -6.43 -10.83 -5.42
N ASP A 33 -7.31 -10.45 -6.35
CA ASP A 33 -8.41 -9.51 -6.10
C ASP A 33 -9.46 -10.03 -5.09
N ALA A 34 -9.42 -11.33 -4.74
CA ALA A 34 -10.32 -11.94 -3.76
C ALA A 34 -9.75 -11.93 -2.31
N SER A 35 -8.48 -11.60 -2.12
CA SER A 35 -7.85 -11.43 -0.81
C SER A 35 -7.52 -9.96 -0.54
N TYR A 36 -7.44 -9.61 0.74
CA TYR A 36 -7.14 -8.26 1.18
C TYR A 36 -6.60 -8.29 2.61
N TRP A 37 -5.87 -7.24 2.97
CA TRP A 37 -5.56 -6.92 4.36
C TRP A 37 -6.67 -6.09 4.97
N MET A 38 -6.99 -6.37 6.23
CA MET A 38 -8.05 -5.67 6.96
C MET A 38 -7.44 -4.83 8.08
N SER A 39 -7.85 -3.57 8.16
CA SER A 39 -7.60 -2.72 9.34
C SER A 39 -8.78 -2.74 10.30
N THR A 40 -8.60 -2.26 11.52
CA THR A 40 -9.67 -2.09 12.51
C THR A 40 -10.61 -0.89 12.22
N GLY A 41 -10.36 -0.14 11.13
CA GLY A 41 -11.10 1.09 10.80
C GLY A 41 -10.71 2.32 11.64
N LEU A 42 -9.73 2.18 12.54
CA LEU A 42 -9.19 3.28 13.34
C LEU A 42 -8.04 3.97 12.60
N TYR A 43 -8.31 5.06 11.90
CA TYR A 43 -7.29 5.81 11.16
C TYR A 43 -6.45 6.72 12.09
N PRO A 44 -5.18 7.03 11.73
CA PRO A 44 -4.46 6.59 10.53
C PRO A 44 -4.00 5.13 10.60
N GLN A 45 -3.83 4.52 9.43
CA GLN A 45 -3.29 3.18 9.26
C GLN A 45 -2.10 3.25 8.29
N GLU A 46 -1.09 2.42 8.51
CA GLU A 46 0.20 2.46 7.83
C GLU A 46 0.60 1.07 7.36
N ILE A 47 1.21 1.04 6.17
CA ILE A 47 1.82 -0.15 5.60
C ILE A 47 3.21 0.24 5.11
N LEU A 48 4.23 -0.53 5.49
CA LEU A 48 5.60 -0.34 5.03
C LEU A 48 5.99 -1.48 4.09
N PHE A 49 6.45 -1.14 2.89
CA PHE A 49 6.92 -2.09 1.89
C PHE A 49 8.42 -1.99 1.66
N GLU A 50 9.04 -3.12 1.37
CA GLU A 50 10.33 -3.21 0.67
C GLU A 50 10.04 -3.55 -0.79
N LEU A 51 10.54 -2.72 -1.71
CA LEU A 51 10.44 -3.00 -3.15
C LEU A 51 11.37 -4.16 -3.54
N SER A 52 11.02 -4.89 -4.59
CA SER A 52 11.84 -5.97 -5.14
C SER A 52 13.24 -5.52 -5.54
N GLU A 53 13.38 -4.25 -5.94
CA GLU A 53 14.66 -3.60 -6.26
C GLU A 53 14.58 -2.09 -5.99
N ALA A 54 15.72 -1.47 -5.74
CA ALA A 54 15.81 -0.02 -5.57
C ALA A 54 15.40 0.67 -6.87
N SER A 55 14.32 1.44 -6.82
CA SER A 55 13.69 2.01 -8.01
C SER A 55 13.02 3.34 -7.72
N HIS A 56 12.93 4.18 -8.75
CA HIS A 56 12.11 5.38 -8.70
C HIS A 56 10.64 5.02 -8.95
N VAL A 57 9.79 5.30 -7.96
CA VAL A 57 8.34 5.06 -8.06
C VAL A 57 7.72 6.22 -8.82
N SER A 58 7.17 5.94 -10.00
CA SER A 58 6.47 6.95 -10.83
C SER A 58 4.96 6.93 -10.65
N ASN A 59 4.39 5.78 -10.32
CA ASN A 59 2.96 5.61 -10.11
C ASN A 59 2.70 4.61 -8.98
N VAL A 60 1.63 4.84 -8.22
CA VAL A 60 1.08 3.91 -7.24
C VAL A 60 -0.39 3.69 -7.53
N LYS A 61 -0.78 2.42 -7.63
CA LYS A 61 -2.17 2.00 -7.81
C LYS A 61 -2.67 1.36 -6.52
N ILE A 62 -3.83 1.81 -6.05
CA ILE A 62 -4.42 1.43 -4.77
C ILE A 62 -5.82 0.90 -5.03
N PHE A 63 -6.11 -0.27 -4.48
CA PHE A 63 -7.44 -0.82 -4.37
C PHE A 63 -7.82 -0.89 -2.89
N SER A 64 -8.94 -0.29 -2.53
CA SER A 64 -9.34 -0.17 -1.12
C SER A 64 -10.85 -0.10 -0.94
N THR A 65 -11.30 -0.08 0.30
CA THR A 65 -12.68 0.23 0.67
C THR A 65 -12.68 1.19 1.86
N ASN A 66 -13.57 2.18 1.86
CA ASN A 66 -13.78 3.11 2.97
C ASN A 66 -12.53 3.91 3.39
N ILE A 67 -11.61 4.17 2.45
CA ILE A 67 -10.48 5.08 2.67
C ILE A 67 -10.86 6.46 2.11
N LYS A 68 -10.66 7.52 2.89
CA LYS A 68 -10.91 8.90 2.44
C LYS A 68 -9.70 9.51 1.74
N SER A 69 -8.52 9.39 2.36
CA SER A 69 -7.29 10.00 1.86
C SER A 69 -6.10 9.07 2.10
N VAL A 70 -5.11 9.17 1.23
CA VAL A 70 -3.86 8.42 1.31
C VAL A 70 -2.68 9.34 1.06
N ARG A 71 -1.56 9.02 1.71
CA ARG A 71 -0.26 9.65 1.51
C ARG A 71 0.75 8.54 1.22
N VAL A 72 1.53 8.73 0.17
CA VAL A 72 2.60 7.81 -0.22
C VAL A 72 3.92 8.49 0.08
N GLU A 73 4.77 7.78 0.81
CA GLU A 73 6.11 8.23 1.14
C GLU A 73 7.14 7.21 0.68
N SER A 74 8.35 7.67 0.35
CA SER A 74 9.47 6.82 -0.04
C SER A 74 10.71 7.09 0.80
N CYS A 75 11.53 6.06 0.96
CA CYS A 75 12.85 6.12 1.57
C CYS A 75 13.84 5.45 0.62
N ALA A 76 15.01 6.07 0.42
CA ALA A 76 16.10 5.55 -0.41
C ALA A 76 17.34 5.20 0.42
N GLU A 77 17.18 5.12 1.75
CA GLU A 77 18.22 4.74 2.70
C GLU A 77 18.06 3.27 3.10
N ASP A 78 19.15 2.62 3.51
CA ASP A 78 19.12 1.21 3.96
C ASP A 78 18.21 0.99 5.18
N LYS A 79 17.95 2.04 5.96
CA LYS A 79 17.05 2.01 7.11
C LYS A 79 15.82 2.87 6.82
N PRO A 80 14.60 2.35 7.02
CA PRO A 80 13.36 3.07 6.76
C PRO A 80 13.10 4.10 7.88
N VAL A 81 13.81 5.22 7.87
CA VAL A 81 13.70 6.27 8.89
C VAL A 81 13.31 7.61 8.28
N ASN A 82 14.00 8.03 7.22
CA ASN A 82 13.79 9.33 6.60
C ASN A 82 12.92 9.19 5.36
N PHE A 83 11.60 9.29 5.55
CA PHE A 83 10.63 9.23 4.47
C PHE A 83 10.35 10.60 3.87
N LYS A 84 10.14 10.65 2.56
CA LYS A 84 9.71 11.83 1.81
C LYS A 84 8.38 11.56 1.13
N VAL A 85 7.47 12.52 1.20
CA VAL A 85 6.21 12.46 0.47
C VAL A 85 6.49 12.48 -1.01
N ILE A 86 5.91 11.51 -1.73
CA ILE A 86 5.97 11.45 -3.19
C ILE A 86 4.59 11.63 -3.82
N ALA A 87 3.51 11.26 -3.12
CA ALA A 87 2.16 11.54 -3.59
C ALA A 87 1.15 11.63 -2.44
N GLU A 88 0.06 12.35 -2.68
CA GLU A 88 -1.12 12.39 -1.83
C GLU A 88 -2.37 12.35 -2.70
N GLY A 89 -3.47 11.83 -2.17
CA GLY A 89 -4.73 11.87 -2.88
C GLY A 89 -5.93 11.50 -2.04
N GLU A 90 -7.07 12.02 -2.46
CA GLU A 90 -8.39 11.62 -1.94
C GLU A 90 -8.99 10.52 -2.83
N LEU A 91 -9.73 9.62 -2.20
CA LEU A 91 -10.48 8.56 -2.86
C LEU A 91 -11.98 8.86 -2.76
N GLU A 92 -12.73 8.50 -3.80
CA GLU A 92 -14.17 8.68 -3.85
C GLU A 92 -14.87 7.77 -2.82
N GLU A 93 -15.85 8.30 -2.08
CA GLU A 93 -16.67 7.49 -1.18
C GLU A 93 -17.65 6.62 -1.98
N LEU A 94 -17.50 5.30 -1.90
CA LEU A 94 -18.27 4.33 -2.68
C LEU A 94 -19.14 3.38 -1.84
N GLN A 95 -19.40 3.73 -0.58
CA GLN A 95 -20.27 3.01 0.37
C GLN A 95 -19.89 1.53 0.50
N GLY A 96 -18.62 1.27 0.84
CA GLY A 96 -18.09 -0.09 1.01
C GLY A 96 -17.75 -0.82 -0.29
N ARG A 97 -18.01 -0.25 -1.47
CA ARG A 97 -17.53 -0.81 -2.74
C ARG A 97 -16.05 -0.50 -2.93
N VAL A 98 -15.40 -1.29 -3.79
CA VAL A 98 -13.98 -1.14 -4.12
C VAL A 98 -13.74 0.22 -4.78
N GLN A 99 -12.81 0.96 -4.18
CA GLN A 99 -12.19 2.17 -4.71
C GLN A 99 -10.94 1.77 -5.50
N SER A 100 -10.73 2.39 -6.65
CA SER A 100 -9.48 2.27 -7.42
C SER A 100 -8.88 3.66 -7.58
N LYS A 101 -7.69 3.88 -7.01
CA LYS A 101 -6.97 5.15 -7.10
C LYS A 101 -5.61 4.92 -7.74
N GLU A 102 -5.27 5.76 -8.70
CA GLU A 102 -3.92 5.87 -9.25
C GLU A 102 -3.35 7.23 -8.87
N LEU A 103 -2.11 7.24 -8.39
CA LEU A 103 -1.38 8.42 -7.97
C LEU A 103 -0.08 8.49 -8.75
N SER A 104 0.18 9.64 -9.38
CA SER A 104 1.48 9.98 -9.94
C SER A 104 2.39 10.49 -8.82
N CYS A 105 3.61 9.96 -8.78
CA CYS A 105 4.62 10.20 -7.75
C CYS A 105 5.82 10.99 -8.30
#